data_AF-A0AB39ZFL3-F1
#
_entry.id   AF-A0AB39ZFL3-F1
#
_cell.length_a   1.000
_cell.length_b   1.000
_cell.length_c   1.000
_cell.angle_alpha   90.00
_cell.angle_beta   90.00
_cell.angle_gamma   90.00
#
_symmetry.space_group_name_H-M   'P 1'
#
loop_
_entity.id
_entity.type
_entity.pdbx_description
1 polymer ?
#
loop_
_entity_poly.entity_id
_entity_poly.type
_entity_poly.pdbx_seq_one_letter_code
_entity_poly.pdbx_strand_id
1 'polypeptide(L)'
;MHSRQFQNVFLTKILVVIDRQHEKHGFDPLLPLQRLEKRKYMKLTSLRLTLFEFVSIAENAFFMVTTCSQLFAICFFDYALFWLLATMSFHGHQEAGLEVPAYIDLEIKGGGFVADIMRGIANAFRPLTQKSVLDTNPCLPLPLEPDYAKYVLILVLCLFSWLILLAEPYVLRTRHLIMAFFYPERAKERGMFLYNRISDDRNNIFKYVRRRKRNEFNHKRNVEHFKCFTWLCDIFYCIIGLCCCCSRFQRKERCTICGKSLTISTRNPCDTPGCEGVYCDECFQKSHKKCCLCNRPLDYGDFSDVSEVDDSSDDSDEESFGEKRFRKTCGRQRKGMQSKNTP
;
A
#
# COMPACT_ATOMS: atom_id res chain seq x y z
N MET A 1 -13.94 -9.34 20.52
CA MET A 1 -13.82 -10.71 19.97
C MET A 1 -15.14 -11.50 20.01
N HIS A 2 -16.22 -10.99 20.62
CA HIS A 2 -17.48 -11.72 20.84
C HIS A 2 -18.58 -11.52 19.78
N SER A 3 -18.48 -10.50 18.92
CA SER A 3 -19.50 -10.27 17.89
C SER A 3 -19.42 -11.30 16.77
N ARG A 4 -20.58 -11.81 16.34
CA ARG A 4 -20.72 -12.73 15.20
C ARG A 4 -20.31 -12.11 13.88
N GLN A 5 -20.25 -10.79 13.75
CA GLN A 5 -19.88 -10.09 12.51
C GLN A 5 -18.38 -9.77 12.40
N PHE A 6 -17.64 -9.79 13.50
CA PHE A 6 -16.27 -9.28 13.55
C PHE A 6 -15.30 -10.18 12.75
N GLN A 7 -14.66 -9.63 11.72
CA GLN A 7 -13.62 -10.27 10.89
C GLN A 7 -14.06 -11.54 10.12
N ASN A 8 -15.33 -11.65 9.72
CA ASN A 8 -15.83 -12.74 8.84
C ASN A 8 -15.50 -12.52 7.36
N VAL A 9 -14.25 -12.20 7.06
CA VAL A 9 -13.77 -12.02 5.68
C VAL A 9 -12.93 -13.23 5.25
N PHE A 10 -12.44 -14.01 6.22
CA PHE A 10 -11.58 -15.16 6.01
C PHE A 10 -12.38 -16.46 5.86
N LEU A 11 -12.11 -17.17 4.76
CA LEU A 11 -12.63 -18.49 4.50
C LEU A 11 -11.85 -19.53 5.31
N THR A 12 -12.52 -20.22 6.22
CA THR A 12 -11.95 -21.29 7.06
C THR A 12 -12.31 -22.68 6.52
N LYS A 13 -11.59 -23.72 6.96
CA LYS A 13 -11.90 -25.12 6.59
C LYS A 13 -13.31 -25.55 7.03
N ILE A 14 -13.82 -24.96 8.11
CA ILE A 14 -15.17 -25.22 8.64
C ILE A 14 -16.24 -24.89 7.60
N LEU A 15 -16.08 -23.79 6.85
CA LEU A 15 -17.02 -23.41 5.80
C LEU A 15 -17.08 -24.44 4.67
N VAL A 16 -15.94 -25.05 4.32
CA VAL A 16 -15.90 -26.12 3.31
C VAL A 16 -16.65 -27.37 3.77
N VAL A 17 -16.60 -27.68 5.07
CA VAL A 17 -17.35 -28.81 5.65
C VAL A 17 -18.85 -28.51 5.63
N ILE A 18 -19.25 -27.30 6.00
CA ILE A 18 -20.66 -26.85 5.96
C ILE A 18 -21.19 -26.92 4.51
N ASP A 19 -20.44 -26.40 3.54
CA ASP A 19 -20.83 -26.41 2.12
C ASP A 19 -21.07 -27.83 1.60
N ARG A 20 -20.16 -28.77 1.91
CA ARG A 20 -20.33 -30.19 1.57
C ARG A 20 -21.54 -30.84 2.24
N GLN A 21 -21.91 -30.41 3.44
CA GLN A 21 -23.12 -30.91 4.10
C GLN A 21 -24.37 -30.41 3.39
N HIS A 22 -24.42 -29.13 3.01
CA HIS A 22 -25.53 -28.57 2.24
C HIS A 22 -25.64 -29.19 0.84
N GLU A 23 -24.52 -29.47 0.18
CA GLU A 23 -24.49 -30.18 -1.11
C GLU A 23 -25.14 -31.57 -1.00
N LYS A 24 -24.85 -32.32 0.08
CA LYS A 24 -25.50 -33.63 0.35
C LYS A 24 -27.02 -33.51 0.57
N HIS A 25 -27.48 -32.36 1.05
CA HIS A 25 -28.91 -32.08 1.23
C HIS A 25 -29.57 -31.52 -0.04
N GLY A 26 -28.86 -31.47 -1.17
CA GLY A 26 -29.39 -31.06 -2.47
C GLY A 26 -29.42 -29.55 -2.70
N PHE A 27 -28.72 -28.76 -1.88
CA PHE A 27 -28.54 -27.33 -2.12
C PHE A 27 -27.39 -27.09 -3.11
N ASP A 28 -27.50 -26.02 -3.90
CA ASP A 28 -26.42 -25.61 -4.82
C ASP A 28 -25.14 -25.28 -4.03
N PRO A 29 -23.96 -25.78 -4.47
CA PRO A 29 -22.71 -25.52 -3.78
C PRO A 29 -22.32 -24.04 -3.84
N LEU A 30 -21.86 -23.51 -2.71
CA LEU A 30 -21.38 -22.14 -2.58
C LEU A 30 -19.98 -21.99 -3.19
N LEU A 31 -19.15 -23.02 -3.10
CA LEU A 31 -17.82 -23.07 -3.70
C LEU A 31 -17.88 -23.72 -5.09
N PRO A 32 -17.15 -23.22 -6.11
CA PRO A 32 -16.13 -22.17 -6.07
C PRO A 32 -16.68 -20.74 -6.06
N LEU A 33 -16.06 -19.86 -5.25
CA LEU A 33 -16.41 -18.43 -5.21
C LEU A 33 -16.32 -17.75 -6.57
N GLN A 34 -17.28 -16.88 -6.87
CA GLN A 34 -17.25 -16.04 -8.08
C GLN A 34 -16.08 -15.04 -8.04
N ARG A 35 -15.68 -14.52 -9.20
CA ARG A 35 -14.55 -13.57 -9.29
C ARG A 35 -14.75 -12.31 -8.43
N LEU A 36 -15.98 -11.79 -8.38
CA LEU A 36 -16.30 -10.62 -7.55
C LEU A 36 -16.24 -10.97 -6.06
N GLU A 37 -16.68 -12.16 -5.68
CA GLU A 37 -16.64 -12.64 -4.30
C GLU A 37 -15.19 -12.89 -3.84
N LYS A 38 -14.32 -13.45 -4.68
CA LYS A 38 -12.88 -13.60 -4.40
C LYS A 38 -12.16 -12.27 -4.12
N ARG A 39 -12.74 -11.15 -4.56
CA ARG A 39 -12.20 -9.82 -4.24
C ARG A 39 -12.53 -9.42 -2.81
N LYS A 40 -13.71 -9.82 -2.31
CA LYS A 40 -14.26 -9.50 -0.99
C LYS A 40 -13.83 -10.52 0.08
N TYR A 41 -14.02 -11.81 -0.19
CA TYR A 41 -13.67 -12.92 0.70
C TYR A 41 -12.36 -13.55 0.30
N MET A 42 -11.58 -13.95 1.30
CA MET A 42 -10.20 -14.37 1.12
C MET A 42 -9.91 -15.64 1.91
N LYS A 43 -9.07 -16.54 1.38
CA LYS A 43 -8.65 -17.71 2.16
C LYS A 43 -7.74 -17.26 3.30
N LEU A 44 -7.82 -17.92 4.45
CA LEU A 44 -6.97 -17.60 5.60
C LEU A 44 -5.46 -17.69 5.25
N THR A 45 -5.09 -18.59 4.33
CA THR A 45 -3.71 -18.86 3.92
C THR A 45 -3.18 -17.95 2.80
N SER A 46 -3.99 -17.04 2.24
CA SER A 46 -3.49 -16.22 1.12
C SER A 46 -2.66 -15.03 1.60
N LEU A 47 -1.55 -14.77 0.94
CA LEU A 47 -0.63 -13.64 1.18
C LEU A 47 -1.22 -12.26 0.87
N ARG A 48 -2.45 -12.17 0.38
CA ARG A 48 -3.07 -10.87 0.08
C ARG A 48 -3.44 -10.19 1.39
N LEU A 49 -3.10 -8.92 1.52
CA LEU A 49 -3.47 -8.10 2.69
C LEU A 49 -4.87 -7.50 2.49
N THR A 50 -5.62 -7.43 3.58
CA THR A 50 -6.87 -6.65 3.65
C THR A 50 -6.55 -5.18 3.89
N LEU A 51 -7.49 -4.28 3.56
CA LEU A 51 -7.29 -2.85 3.77
C LEU A 51 -7.06 -2.49 5.25
N PHE A 52 -7.75 -3.18 6.16
CA PHE A 52 -7.57 -2.98 7.59
C PHE A 52 -6.15 -3.39 8.05
N GLU A 53 -5.67 -4.55 7.61
CA GLU A 53 -4.30 -4.99 7.89
C GLU A 53 -3.27 -4.02 7.28
N PHE A 54 -3.53 -3.50 6.08
CA PHE A 54 -2.65 -2.51 5.46
C PHE A 54 -2.58 -1.21 6.25
N VAL A 55 -3.72 -0.69 6.73
CA VAL A 55 -3.75 0.53 7.54
C VAL A 55 -2.99 0.32 8.85
N SER A 56 -3.20 -0.83 9.52
CA SER A 56 -2.46 -1.18 10.73
C SER A 56 -0.95 -1.27 10.50
N ILE A 57 -0.53 -1.90 9.40
CA ILE A 57 0.90 -1.97 9.02
C ILE A 57 1.43 -0.60 8.66
N ALA A 58 0.66 0.24 7.96
CA ALA A 58 1.11 1.57 7.56
C ALA A 58 1.36 2.47 8.78
N GLU A 59 0.50 2.39 9.80
CA GLU A 59 0.67 3.09 11.06
C GLU A 59 1.95 2.63 11.78
N ASN A 60 2.11 1.31 11.95
CA ASN A 60 3.30 0.74 12.60
C ASN A 60 4.57 0.98 11.78
N ALA A 61 4.48 0.95 10.44
CA ALA A 61 5.58 1.26 9.52
C ALA A 61 6.00 2.71 9.64
N PHE A 62 5.07 3.65 9.78
CA PHE A 62 5.39 5.06 9.97
C PHE A 62 6.22 5.28 11.24
N PHE A 63 5.83 4.63 12.34
CA PHE A 63 6.62 4.65 13.58
C PHE A 63 8.02 4.04 13.37
N MET A 64 8.11 2.89 12.70
CA MET A 64 9.38 2.22 12.42
C MET A 64 10.31 3.01 11.48
N VAL A 65 9.77 3.69 10.47
CA VAL A 65 10.54 4.57 9.59
C VAL A 65 11.12 5.73 10.38
N THR A 66 10.34 6.32 11.29
CA THR A 66 10.78 7.43 12.12
C THR A 66 11.90 7.03 13.08
N THR A 67 11.81 5.86 13.70
CA THR A 67 12.89 5.37 14.57
C THR A 67 14.15 4.98 13.80
N CYS A 68 14.00 4.34 12.63
CA CYS A 68 15.13 4.02 11.75
C CYS A 68 15.84 5.29 11.25
N SER A 69 15.09 6.33 10.89
CA SER A 69 15.68 7.59 10.41
C SER A 69 16.42 8.33 11.52
N GLN A 70 15.92 8.30 12.76
CA GLN A 70 16.64 8.83 13.94
C GLN A 70 17.96 8.10 14.18
N LEU A 71 17.95 6.75 14.17
CA LEU A 71 19.17 5.96 14.34
C LEU A 71 20.18 6.21 13.22
N PHE A 72 19.70 6.31 11.98
CA PHE A 72 20.53 6.64 10.83
C PHE A 72 21.16 8.04 10.97
N ALA A 73 20.39 9.04 11.40
CA ALA A 73 20.90 10.39 11.62
C ALA A 73 22.00 10.44 12.69
N ILE A 74 21.85 9.67 13.78
CA ILE A 74 22.89 9.55 14.82
C ILE A 74 24.17 8.92 14.25
N CYS A 75 24.05 7.81 13.52
CA CYS A 75 25.23 7.16 12.91
C CYS A 75 25.91 8.06 11.87
N PHE A 76 25.12 8.79 11.08
CA PHE A 76 25.62 9.75 10.11
C PHE A 76 26.37 10.91 10.79
N PHE A 77 25.81 11.45 11.87
CA PHE A 77 26.45 12.52 12.64
C PHE A 77 27.77 12.05 13.26
N ASP A 78 27.82 10.84 13.82
CA ASP A 78 29.06 10.27 14.38
C ASP A 78 30.14 10.09 13.30
N TYR A 79 29.75 9.58 12.13
CA TYR A 79 30.66 9.47 10.98
C TYR A 79 31.13 10.85 10.45
N ALA A 80 30.23 11.83 10.40
CA ALA A 80 30.56 13.19 9.99
C ALA A 80 31.51 13.87 10.99
N LEU A 81 31.30 13.67 12.29
CA LEU A 81 32.19 14.17 13.34
C LEU A 81 33.59 13.55 13.23
N PHE A 82 33.67 12.23 13.02
CA PHE A 82 34.93 11.54 12.75
C PHE A 82 35.66 12.15 11.55
N TRP A 83 34.97 12.33 10.41
CA TRP A 83 35.57 12.94 9.22
C TRP A 83 36.01 14.38 9.41
N LEU A 84 35.22 15.17 10.14
CA LEU A 84 35.56 16.54 10.47
C LEU A 84 36.84 16.59 11.32
N LEU A 85 36.91 15.79 12.38
CA LEU A 85 38.11 15.69 13.24
C LEU A 85 39.32 15.18 12.47
N ALA A 86 39.16 14.19 11.60
CA ALA A 86 40.24 13.69 10.74
C ALA A 86 40.75 14.77 9.78
N THR A 87 39.84 15.56 9.19
CA THR A 87 40.18 16.66 8.29
C THR A 87 40.89 17.80 9.03
N MET A 88 40.39 18.18 10.21
CA MET A 88 41.04 19.18 11.08
C MET A 88 42.43 18.71 11.52
N SER A 89 42.56 17.43 11.89
CA SER A 89 43.84 16.84 12.28
C SER A 89 44.85 16.85 11.13
N PHE A 90 44.40 16.50 9.92
CA PHE A 90 45.22 16.51 8.70
C PHE A 90 45.73 17.91 8.34
N HIS A 91 44.84 18.92 8.32
CA HIS A 91 45.25 20.30 8.01
C HIS A 91 46.06 20.94 9.14
N GLY A 92 45.77 20.66 10.41
CA GLY A 92 46.54 21.20 11.53
C GLY A 92 47.97 20.64 11.62
N HIS A 93 48.21 19.39 11.21
CA HIS A 93 49.58 18.87 11.06
C HIS A 93 50.32 19.53 9.87
N GLN A 94 49.59 19.96 8.83
CA GLN A 94 50.18 20.62 7.66
C GLN A 94 50.58 22.08 7.95
N GLU A 95 49.89 22.75 8.86
CA GLU A 95 50.17 24.13 9.31
C GLU A 95 51.13 24.23 10.51
N ALA A 96 51.55 23.11 11.10
CA ALA A 96 52.49 23.07 12.24
C ALA A 96 53.92 23.57 11.90
N GLY A 97 54.18 23.90 10.63
CA GLY A 97 55.35 24.68 10.21
C GLY A 97 55.04 26.18 10.15
N LEU A 98 54.62 26.81 11.26
CA LEU A 98 54.59 28.27 11.35
C LEU A 98 56.03 28.79 11.34
N GLU A 99 56.56 29.13 10.15
CA GLU A 99 57.81 29.88 10.02
C GLU A 99 57.63 31.25 10.70
N VAL A 100 58.18 31.37 11.91
CA VAL A 100 58.28 32.64 12.62
C VAL A 100 59.01 33.64 11.71
N PRO A 101 58.42 34.81 11.41
CA PRO A 101 59.05 35.75 10.48
C PRO A 101 60.44 36.12 10.98
N ALA A 102 61.44 35.99 10.09
CA ALA A 102 62.82 36.32 10.40
C ALA A 102 62.92 37.77 10.89
N TYR A 103 63.30 37.97 12.15
CA TYR A 103 63.54 39.30 12.69
C TYR A 103 64.92 39.79 12.25
N ILE A 104 65.05 41.09 12.05
CA ILE A 104 66.29 41.73 11.63
C ILE A 104 67.16 41.92 12.88
N ASP A 105 68.30 41.23 12.97
CA ASP A 105 69.26 41.43 14.06
C ASP A 105 70.09 42.70 13.79
N LEU A 106 69.88 43.73 14.62
CA LEU A 106 70.56 45.03 14.51
C LEU A 106 71.88 45.01 15.26
N GLU A 107 72.98 44.82 14.54
CA GLU A 107 74.34 44.89 15.10
C GLU A 107 74.90 46.32 15.03
N ILE A 108 74.92 47.02 16.17
CA ILE A 108 75.44 48.39 16.27
C ILE A 108 76.97 48.36 16.38
N LYS A 109 77.67 48.81 15.33
CA LYS A 109 79.15 48.91 15.30
C LYS A 109 79.59 50.31 15.69
N GLY A 110 80.22 50.44 16.86
CA GLY A 110 80.71 51.70 17.43
C GLY A 110 80.83 51.63 18.96
N GLY A 111 81.79 52.37 19.52
CA GLY A 111 82.00 52.48 20.97
C GLY A 111 81.64 53.88 21.49
N GLY A 112 80.98 53.95 22.65
CA GLY A 112 80.57 55.20 23.30
C GLY A 112 79.29 55.03 24.11
N PHE A 113 79.00 55.98 25.02
CA PHE A 113 77.85 55.91 25.93
C PHE A 113 76.50 55.75 25.20
N VAL A 114 76.31 56.45 24.09
CA VAL A 114 75.08 56.35 23.26
C VAL A 114 74.96 54.98 22.59
N ALA A 115 76.09 54.38 22.18
CA ALA A 115 76.11 53.06 21.57
C ALA A 115 75.71 51.97 22.59
N ASP A 116 76.09 52.12 23.85
CA ASP A 116 75.72 51.18 24.92
C ASP A 116 74.23 51.27 25.29
N ILE A 117 73.65 52.47 25.31
CA ILE A 117 72.19 52.65 25.47
C ILE A 117 71.44 51.97 24.32
N MET A 118 71.85 52.23 23.08
CA MET A 118 71.19 51.64 21.90
C MET A 118 71.35 50.11 21.86
N ARG A 119 72.48 49.58 22.32
CA ARG A 119 72.70 48.12 22.46
C ARG A 119 71.83 47.53 23.56
N GLY A 120 71.62 48.25 24.67
CA GLY A 120 70.69 47.87 25.73
C GLY A 120 69.24 47.79 25.24
N ILE A 121 68.79 48.80 24.49
CA ILE A 121 67.45 48.83 23.90
C ILE A 121 67.29 47.71 22.86
N ALA A 122 68.24 47.57 21.93
CA ALA A 122 68.20 46.52 20.91
C ALA A 122 68.14 45.11 21.53
N ASN A 123 68.90 44.87 22.60
CA ASN A 123 68.86 43.60 23.34
C ASN A 123 67.55 43.39 24.11
N ALA A 124 66.96 44.45 24.67
CA ALA A 124 65.67 44.36 25.36
C ALA A 124 64.50 44.03 24.41
N PHE A 125 64.61 44.44 23.15
CA PHE A 125 63.64 44.13 22.10
C PHE A 125 63.97 42.87 21.29
N ARG A 126 65.05 42.13 21.62
CA ARG A 126 65.30 40.83 21.01
C ARG A 126 64.23 39.84 21.50
N PRO A 127 63.36 39.32 20.60
CA PRO A 127 62.36 38.37 21.01
C PRO A 127 63.04 37.08 21.50
N LEU A 128 62.68 36.63 22.70
CA LEU A 128 63.19 35.39 23.32
C LEU A 128 62.82 34.11 22.56
N THR A 129 61.98 34.21 21.53
CA THR A 129 61.35 33.10 20.80
C THR A 129 62.12 32.68 19.54
N GLN A 130 63.46 32.71 19.58
CA GLN A 130 64.29 32.48 18.38
C GLN A 130 64.39 31.01 17.92
N LYS A 131 63.98 30.01 18.71
CA LYS A 131 64.33 28.59 18.41
C LYS A 131 63.29 27.50 18.68
N SER A 132 62.05 27.83 19.00
CA SER A 132 61.00 26.82 19.10
C SER A 132 60.10 26.92 17.87
N VAL A 133 60.28 26.01 16.92
CA VAL A 133 59.12 25.56 16.12
C VAL A 133 58.09 25.12 17.16
N LEU A 134 57.00 25.86 17.25
CA LEU A 134 55.97 25.57 18.23
C LEU A 134 55.28 24.30 17.75
N ASP A 135 55.63 23.17 18.35
CA ASP A 135 55.05 21.88 17.98
C ASP A 135 53.60 21.83 18.47
N THR A 136 52.65 22.09 17.56
CA THR A 136 51.19 22.10 17.83
C THR A 136 50.58 20.69 17.88
N ASN A 137 51.38 19.64 17.63
CA ASN A 137 50.94 18.24 17.64
C ASN A 137 50.20 17.78 18.92
N PRO A 138 50.57 18.16 20.16
CA PRO A 138 49.88 17.69 21.35
C PRO A 138 48.52 18.36 21.59
N CYS A 139 48.20 19.44 20.87
CA CYS A 139 46.95 20.19 21.03
C CYS A 139 45.86 19.75 20.04
N LEU A 140 46.18 18.89 19.08
CA LEU A 140 45.24 18.43 18.07
C LEU A 140 44.43 17.23 18.56
N PRO A 141 43.09 17.26 18.45
CA PRO A 141 42.26 16.12 18.80
C PRO A 141 42.56 14.95 17.85
N LEU A 142 42.90 13.78 18.41
CA LEU A 142 43.04 12.55 17.63
C LEU A 142 41.64 12.01 17.26
N PRO A 143 41.36 11.73 15.98
CA PRO A 143 40.10 11.12 15.58
C PRO A 143 40.06 9.67 16.08
N LEU A 144 39.00 9.30 16.81
CA LEU A 144 38.75 7.91 17.21
C LEU A 144 37.90 7.23 16.13
N GLU A 145 38.39 6.13 15.56
CA GLU A 145 37.67 5.42 14.51
C GLU A 145 36.33 4.86 15.02
N PRO A 146 35.21 5.08 14.30
CA PRO A 146 33.93 4.50 14.65
C PRO A 146 33.94 2.99 14.43
N ASP A 147 33.35 2.24 15.37
CA ASP A 147 33.28 0.79 15.31
C ASP A 147 32.21 0.33 14.29
N TYR A 148 32.66 0.02 13.07
CA TYR A 148 31.80 -0.44 11.98
C TYR A 148 31.02 -1.71 12.29
N ALA A 149 31.50 -2.57 13.19
CA ALA A 149 30.78 -3.78 13.57
C ALA A 149 29.47 -3.45 14.29
N LYS A 150 29.45 -2.39 15.10
CA LYS A 150 28.23 -1.90 15.77
C LYS A 150 27.23 -1.32 14.79
N TYR A 151 27.69 -0.62 13.75
CA TYR A 151 26.80 -0.11 12.69
C TYR A 151 26.13 -1.24 11.92
N VAL A 152 26.90 -2.29 11.59
CA VAL A 152 26.34 -3.49 10.95
C VAL A 152 25.31 -4.16 11.87
N LEU A 153 25.60 -4.28 13.17
CA LEU A 153 24.66 -4.83 14.15
C LEU A 153 23.35 -4.01 14.21
N ILE A 154 23.44 -2.67 14.28
CA ILE A 154 22.27 -1.78 14.28
C ILE A 154 21.44 -1.98 13.02
N LEU A 155 22.09 -2.05 11.86
CA LEU A 155 21.41 -2.28 10.58
C LEU A 155 20.70 -3.63 10.56
N VAL A 156 21.33 -4.70 11.06
CA VAL A 156 20.72 -6.03 11.15
C VAL A 156 19.49 -6.02 12.08
N LEU A 157 19.57 -5.35 13.22
CA LEU A 157 18.42 -5.20 14.14
C LEU A 157 17.27 -4.41 13.51
N CYS A 158 17.57 -3.36 12.75
CA CYS A 158 16.58 -2.64 11.95
C CYS A 158 15.93 -3.54 10.89
N LEU A 159 16.71 -4.33 10.15
CA LEU A 159 16.14 -5.26 9.18
C LEU A 159 15.25 -6.31 9.85
N PHE A 160 15.67 -6.86 10.98
CA PHE A 160 14.89 -7.84 11.72
C PHE A 160 13.56 -7.27 12.23
N SER A 161 13.56 -6.03 12.72
CA SER A 161 12.33 -5.37 13.17
C SER A 161 11.36 -5.08 12.02
N TRP A 162 11.87 -4.75 10.82
CA TRP A 162 11.05 -4.70 9.60
C TRP A 162 10.44 -6.06 9.24
N LEU A 163 11.17 -7.17 9.39
CA LEU A 163 10.61 -8.51 9.17
C LEU A 163 9.50 -8.84 10.17
N ILE A 164 9.66 -8.46 11.45
CA ILE A 164 8.62 -8.62 12.46
C ILE A 164 7.36 -7.83 12.09
N LEU A 165 7.51 -6.57 11.66
CA LEU A 165 6.41 -5.73 11.21
C LEU A 165 5.64 -6.38 10.05
N LEU A 166 6.35 -6.98 9.09
CA LEU A 166 5.71 -7.72 7.99
C LEU A 166 5.02 -9.01 8.46
N ALA A 167 5.54 -9.65 9.51
CA ALA A 167 4.98 -10.88 10.09
C ALA A 167 3.73 -10.63 10.97
N GLU A 168 3.62 -9.45 11.60
CA GLU A 168 2.52 -9.04 12.49
C GLU A 168 1.10 -9.40 11.98
N PRO A 169 0.67 -9.01 10.75
CA PRO A 169 -0.67 -9.35 10.25
C PRO A 169 -0.88 -10.87 10.14
N TYR A 170 0.17 -11.63 9.84
CA TYR A 170 0.08 -13.09 9.72
C TYR A 170 -0.04 -13.75 11.09
N VAL A 171 0.68 -13.24 12.10
CA VAL A 171 0.52 -13.67 13.49
C VAL A 171 -0.91 -13.38 13.97
N LEU A 172 -1.45 -12.20 13.68
CA LEU A 172 -2.82 -11.84 14.02
C LEU A 172 -3.86 -12.78 13.36
N ARG A 173 -3.58 -13.30 12.16
CA ARG A 173 -4.45 -14.30 11.50
C ARG A 173 -4.43 -15.66 12.19
N THR A 174 -3.35 -16.05 12.87
CA THR A 174 -3.27 -17.35 13.58
C THR A 174 -4.32 -17.46 14.68
N ARG A 175 -4.78 -16.34 15.24
CA ARG A 175 -5.93 -16.26 16.15
C ARG A 175 -7.17 -16.97 15.63
N HIS A 176 -7.42 -16.95 14.32
CA HIS A 176 -8.56 -17.66 13.74
C HIS A 176 -8.37 -19.18 13.77
N LEU A 177 -7.13 -19.65 13.64
CA LEU A 177 -6.79 -21.07 13.76
C LEU A 177 -6.86 -21.53 15.22
N ILE A 178 -6.32 -20.73 16.15
CA ILE A 178 -6.43 -20.94 17.59
C ILE A 178 -7.91 -21.01 18.00
N MET A 179 -8.74 -20.06 17.54
CA MET A 179 -10.17 -20.07 17.82
C MET A 179 -10.86 -21.34 17.28
N ALA A 180 -10.51 -21.79 16.07
CA ALA A 180 -11.07 -23.01 15.49
C ALA A 180 -10.69 -24.26 16.28
N PHE A 181 -9.52 -24.27 16.93
CA PHE A 181 -9.05 -25.37 17.75
C PHE A 181 -9.68 -25.40 19.15
N PHE A 182 -9.66 -24.27 19.87
CA PHE A 182 -10.14 -24.22 21.26
C PHE A 182 -11.66 -24.03 21.39
N TYR A 183 -12.32 -23.36 20.43
CA TYR A 183 -13.75 -23.03 20.50
C TYR A 183 -14.49 -23.42 19.21
N PRO A 184 -14.60 -24.72 18.91
CA PRO A 184 -15.15 -25.20 17.64
C PRO A 184 -16.63 -24.81 17.44
N GLU A 185 -17.45 -24.84 18.48
CA GLU A 185 -18.87 -24.46 18.41
C GLU A 185 -19.06 -23.00 17.93
N ARG A 186 -18.30 -22.06 18.52
CA ARG A 186 -18.34 -20.66 18.09
C ARG A 186 -17.78 -20.49 16.68
N ALA A 187 -16.77 -21.26 16.31
CA ALA A 187 -16.20 -21.22 14.97
C ALA A 187 -17.21 -21.73 13.92
N LYS A 188 -18.03 -22.73 14.28
CA LYS A 188 -19.15 -23.23 13.46
C LYS A 188 -20.26 -22.19 13.32
N GLU A 189 -20.69 -21.52 14.40
CA GLU A 189 -21.66 -20.43 14.31
C GLU A 189 -21.22 -19.32 13.36
N ARG A 190 -19.96 -18.89 13.44
CA ARG A 190 -19.39 -17.89 12.51
C ARG A 190 -19.32 -18.42 11.08
N GLY A 191 -18.97 -19.69 10.90
CA GLY A 191 -18.98 -20.36 9.60
C GLY A 191 -20.37 -20.35 8.96
N MET A 192 -21.42 -20.68 9.73
CA MET A 192 -22.81 -20.65 9.27
C MET A 192 -23.28 -19.23 8.95
N PHE A 193 -22.97 -18.26 9.81
CA PHE A 193 -23.27 -16.85 9.53
C PHE A 193 -22.60 -16.37 8.24
N LEU A 194 -21.32 -16.72 8.04
CA LEU A 194 -20.58 -16.38 6.83
C LEU A 194 -21.18 -17.06 5.59
N TYR A 195 -21.57 -18.34 5.69
CA TYR A 195 -22.23 -19.05 4.61
C TYR A 195 -23.52 -18.35 4.16
N ASN A 196 -24.43 -18.07 5.12
CA ASN A 196 -25.68 -17.37 4.83
C ASN A 196 -25.42 -15.98 4.22
N ARG A 197 -24.42 -15.27 4.74
CA ARG A 197 -24.04 -13.96 4.22
C ARG A 197 -23.52 -14.00 2.79
N ILE A 198 -22.67 -14.98 2.45
CA ILE A 198 -22.16 -15.13 1.07
C ILE A 198 -23.30 -15.52 0.12
N SER A 199 -24.20 -16.42 0.54
CA SER A 199 -25.35 -16.83 -0.25
C SER A 199 -26.26 -15.65 -0.60
N ASP A 200 -26.56 -14.80 0.38
CA ASP A 200 -27.33 -13.56 0.19
C ASP A 200 -26.58 -12.54 -0.70
N ASP A 201 -25.29 -12.35 -0.43
CA ASP A 201 -24.45 -11.39 -1.16
C ASP A 201 -24.21 -11.78 -2.63
N ARG A 202 -24.32 -13.07 -3.02
CA ARG A 202 -24.05 -13.56 -4.38
C ARG A 202 -24.87 -12.84 -5.46
N ASN A 203 -26.11 -12.46 -5.15
CA ASN A 203 -26.97 -11.70 -6.05
C ASN A 203 -26.76 -10.18 -5.91
N ASN A 204 -26.44 -9.70 -4.72
CA ASN A 204 -26.34 -8.27 -4.42
C ASN A 204 -24.99 -7.68 -4.86
N ILE A 205 -23.89 -8.41 -4.74
CA ILE A 205 -22.54 -7.94 -5.11
C ILE A 205 -22.49 -7.57 -6.59
N PHE A 206 -23.06 -8.40 -7.47
CA PHE A 206 -23.04 -8.14 -8.91
C PHE A 206 -23.82 -6.85 -9.24
N LYS A 207 -25.01 -6.68 -8.65
CA LYS A 207 -25.83 -5.47 -8.79
C LYS A 207 -25.10 -4.23 -8.28
N TYR A 208 -24.51 -4.32 -7.08
CA TYR A 208 -23.78 -3.21 -6.47
C TYR A 208 -22.58 -2.76 -7.31
N VAL A 209 -21.76 -3.70 -7.81
CA VAL A 209 -20.61 -3.39 -8.67
C VAL A 209 -21.07 -2.72 -9.97
N ARG A 210 -22.16 -3.22 -10.56
CA ARG A 210 -22.75 -2.65 -11.77
C ARG A 210 -23.19 -1.19 -11.56
N ARG A 211 -23.92 -0.92 -10.48
CA ARG A 211 -24.37 0.44 -10.09
C ARG A 211 -23.21 1.37 -9.83
N ARG A 212 -22.22 0.93 -9.05
CA ARG A 212 -21.01 1.70 -8.78
C ARG A 212 -20.30 2.10 -10.07
N LYS A 213 -20.16 1.19 -11.03
CA LYS A 213 -19.52 1.48 -12.32
C LYS A 213 -20.32 2.41 -13.22
N ARG A 214 -21.65 2.28 -13.22
CA ARG A 214 -22.54 3.23 -13.90
C ARG A 214 -22.44 4.63 -13.31
N ASN A 215 -22.46 4.76 -11.98
CA ASN A 215 -22.30 6.04 -11.29
C ASN A 215 -20.92 6.64 -11.58
N GLU A 216 -19.85 5.85 -11.51
CA GLU A 216 -18.49 6.29 -11.87
C GLU A 216 -18.45 6.81 -13.31
N PHE A 217 -19.07 6.13 -14.28
CA PHE A 217 -19.15 6.58 -15.67
C PHE A 217 -19.95 7.89 -15.83
N ASN A 218 -21.11 8.02 -15.17
CA ASN A 218 -21.94 9.21 -15.24
C ASN A 218 -21.27 10.43 -14.58
N HIS A 219 -20.54 10.23 -13.47
CA HIS A 219 -19.87 11.29 -12.71
C HIS A 219 -18.43 11.56 -13.16
N LYS A 220 -17.83 10.72 -14.03
CA LYS A 220 -16.49 10.93 -14.62
C LYS A 220 -16.34 12.28 -15.31
N ARG A 221 -17.46 12.91 -15.70
CA ARG A 221 -17.52 14.25 -16.31
C ARG A 221 -17.22 15.40 -15.35
N ASN A 222 -17.31 15.20 -14.02
CA ASN A 222 -17.22 16.28 -13.02
C ASN A 222 -16.01 16.21 -12.08
N VAL A 223 -15.09 15.26 -12.27
CA VAL A 223 -13.89 15.16 -11.42
C VAL A 223 -12.66 15.48 -12.26
N GLU A 224 -12.28 16.75 -12.27
CA GLU A 224 -10.93 17.14 -12.65
C GLU A 224 -9.96 16.48 -11.67
N HIS A 225 -9.20 15.49 -12.16
CA HIS A 225 -8.15 14.85 -11.38
C HIS A 225 -7.12 15.90 -10.94
N PHE A 226 -6.96 16.11 -9.64
CA PHE A 226 -5.80 16.81 -9.08
C PHE A 226 -4.52 16.08 -9.54
N LYS A 227 -3.83 16.66 -10.53
CA LYS A 227 -2.61 16.14 -11.18
C LYS A 227 -1.45 15.84 -10.22
N CYS A 228 -1.53 16.32 -8.97
CA CYS A 228 -0.49 16.17 -7.96
C CYS A 228 -0.36 14.71 -7.44
N PHE A 229 -1.48 13.98 -7.31
CA PHE A 229 -1.45 12.62 -6.73
C PHE A 229 -0.90 11.56 -7.70
N THR A 230 -1.09 11.74 -9.01
CA THR A 230 -0.56 10.83 -10.03
C THR A 230 0.95 10.94 -10.17
N TRP A 231 1.50 12.14 -9.99
CA TRP A 231 2.94 12.40 -10.06
C TRP A 231 3.72 11.75 -8.91
N LEU A 232 3.21 11.85 -7.68
CA LEU A 232 3.81 11.17 -6.53
C LEU A 232 3.77 9.65 -6.67
N CYS A 233 2.68 9.09 -7.20
CA CYS A 233 2.60 7.65 -7.46
C CYS A 233 3.65 7.21 -8.49
N ASP A 234 3.81 7.94 -9.60
CA ASP A 234 4.80 7.62 -10.64
C ASP A 234 6.25 7.69 -10.12
N ILE A 235 6.56 8.64 -9.23
CA ILE A 235 7.87 8.72 -8.58
C ILE A 235 8.11 7.51 -7.67
N PHE A 236 7.15 7.13 -6.84
CA PHE A 236 7.25 5.94 -6.00
C PHE A 236 7.38 4.65 -6.83
N TYR A 237 6.69 4.54 -7.96
CA TYR A 237 6.84 3.41 -8.88
C TYR A 237 8.19 3.39 -9.60
N CYS A 238 8.78 4.55 -9.90
CA CYS A 238 10.15 4.64 -10.45
C CYS A 238 11.22 4.26 -9.42
N ILE A 239 11.07 4.65 -8.16
CA ILE A 239 12.04 4.31 -7.09
C ILE A 239 12.03 2.80 -6.80
N ILE A 240 10.86 2.17 -6.81
CA ILE A 240 10.72 0.70 -6.63
C ILE A 240 11.10 -0.05 -7.92
N GLY A 241 10.99 0.59 -9.08
CA GLY A 241 11.26 0.06 -10.41
C GLY A 241 12.68 0.30 -10.90
N LEU A 242 13.71 0.02 -10.08
CA LEU A 242 15.13 0.07 -10.47
C LEU A 242 15.52 -1.09 -11.43
N CYS A 243 14.71 -1.29 -12.48
CA CYS A 243 15.01 -2.12 -13.63
C CYS A 243 14.30 -1.54 -14.85
N CYS A 244 15.03 -0.76 -15.65
CA CYS A 244 14.59 -0.21 -16.94
C CYS A 244 14.31 -1.27 -18.04
N CYS A 245 14.15 -2.54 -17.68
CA CYS A 245 13.83 -3.63 -18.61
C CYS A 245 12.37 -4.12 -18.53
N CYS A 246 11.48 -3.45 -17.81
CA CYS A 246 10.04 -3.71 -17.89
C CYS A 246 9.41 -3.07 -19.15
N SER A 247 9.97 -3.39 -20.31
CA SER A 247 9.35 -3.14 -21.60
C SER A 247 7.99 -3.85 -21.66
N ARG A 248 6.96 -3.11 -22.09
CA ARG A 248 5.62 -3.59 -22.47
C ARG A 248 4.77 -4.14 -21.31
N PHE A 249 4.29 -3.22 -20.47
CA PHE A 249 2.93 -3.30 -19.96
C PHE A 249 1.96 -3.22 -21.15
N GLN A 250 1.75 -4.32 -21.89
CA GLN A 250 0.60 -4.43 -22.78
C GLN A 250 -0.62 -4.18 -21.90
N ARG A 251 -1.29 -3.03 -22.10
CA ARG A 251 -2.57 -2.71 -21.47
C ARG A 251 -3.60 -3.71 -21.98
N LYS A 252 -3.61 -4.92 -21.40
CA LYS A 252 -4.68 -5.88 -21.63
C LYS A 252 -5.97 -5.22 -21.15
N GLU A 253 -6.92 -5.04 -22.05
CA GLU A 253 -8.27 -4.55 -21.72
C GLU A 253 -8.83 -5.41 -20.59
N ARG A 254 -9.49 -4.79 -19.61
CA ARG A 254 -10.07 -5.51 -18.47
C ARG A 254 -11.58 -5.35 -18.50
N CYS A 255 -12.30 -6.39 -18.12
CA CYS A 255 -13.75 -6.32 -18.00
C CYS A 255 -14.16 -5.23 -16.99
N THR A 256 -15.06 -4.32 -17.39
CA THR A 256 -15.52 -3.20 -16.58
C THR A 256 -16.15 -3.64 -15.25
N ILE A 257 -16.81 -4.79 -15.22
CA ILE A 257 -17.48 -5.33 -14.02
C ILE A 257 -16.52 -6.13 -13.15
N CYS A 258 -15.93 -7.20 -13.69
CA CYS A 258 -15.15 -8.16 -12.89
C CYS A 258 -13.63 -7.96 -12.91
N GLY A 259 -13.11 -7.08 -13.77
CA GLY A 259 -11.68 -6.78 -13.89
C GLY A 259 -10.83 -7.90 -14.52
N LYS A 260 -11.44 -8.96 -15.06
CA LYS A 260 -10.72 -10.03 -15.78
C LYS A 260 -9.99 -9.44 -16.99
N SER A 261 -8.72 -9.80 -17.19
CA SER A 261 -7.99 -9.48 -18.41
C SER A 261 -8.65 -10.16 -19.61
N LEU A 262 -8.95 -9.38 -20.63
CA LEU A 262 -9.63 -9.81 -21.85
C LEU A 262 -8.60 -9.96 -22.97
N THR A 263 -8.88 -10.91 -23.85
CA THR A 263 -8.24 -11.04 -25.16
C THR A 263 -9.21 -10.54 -26.23
N ILE A 264 -8.72 -10.29 -27.45
CA ILE A 264 -9.54 -9.82 -28.57
C ILE A 264 -10.73 -10.77 -28.84
N SER A 265 -10.57 -12.07 -28.59
CA SER A 265 -11.60 -13.09 -28.78
C SER A 265 -12.65 -13.19 -27.67
N THR A 266 -12.38 -12.67 -26.47
CA THR A 266 -13.24 -12.85 -25.28
C THR A 266 -13.83 -11.54 -24.76
N ARG A 267 -13.65 -10.46 -25.52
CA ARG A 267 -14.16 -9.13 -25.20
C ARG A 267 -15.49 -8.89 -25.90
N ASN A 268 -16.45 -8.38 -25.14
CA ASN A 268 -17.72 -7.89 -25.64
C ASN A 268 -17.78 -6.37 -25.39
N PRO A 269 -17.32 -5.55 -26.36
CA PRO A 269 -17.44 -4.10 -26.27
C PRO A 269 -18.89 -3.65 -26.45
N CYS A 270 -19.22 -2.45 -25.98
CA CYS A 270 -20.51 -1.82 -26.23
C CYS A 270 -20.54 -1.22 -27.63
N ASP A 271 -21.67 -1.37 -28.34
CA ASP A 271 -21.87 -0.81 -29.69
C ASP A 271 -22.22 0.69 -29.68
N THR A 272 -22.54 1.26 -28.52
CA THR A 272 -22.95 2.67 -28.40
C THR A 272 -21.76 3.62 -28.59
N PRO A 273 -21.82 4.59 -29.52
CA PRO A 273 -20.73 5.54 -29.72
C PRO A 273 -20.47 6.35 -28.44
N GLY A 274 -19.21 6.44 -28.04
CA GLY A 274 -18.78 7.15 -26.81
C GLY A 274 -18.89 6.33 -25.52
N CYS A 275 -19.29 5.05 -25.57
CA CYS A 275 -19.30 4.18 -24.39
C CYS A 275 -18.01 3.35 -24.27
N GLU A 276 -17.27 3.51 -23.18
CA GLU A 276 -16.04 2.74 -22.88
C GLU A 276 -16.30 1.33 -22.30
N GLY A 277 -17.53 0.82 -22.40
CA GLY A 277 -17.94 -0.44 -21.75
C GLY A 277 -17.37 -1.66 -22.45
N VAL A 278 -16.57 -2.48 -21.75
CA VAL A 278 -16.04 -3.76 -22.26
C VAL A 278 -16.26 -4.87 -21.24
N TYR A 279 -16.87 -5.98 -21.66
CA TYR A 279 -17.28 -7.06 -20.75
C TYR A 279 -16.71 -8.42 -21.15
N CYS A 280 -16.54 -9.33 -20.18
CA CYS A 280 -16.37 -10.76 -20.49
C CYS A 280 -17.72 -11.41 -20.76
N ASP A 281 -17.73 -12.58 -21.38
CA ASP A 281 -18.95 -13.34 -21.72
C ASP A 281 -19.88 -13.56 -20.52
N GLU A 282 -19.32 -14.03 -19.39
CA GLU A 282 -20.09 -14.27 -18.17
C GLU A 282 -20.80 -13.00 -17.67
N CYS A 283 -20.09 -11.87 -17.64
CA CYS A 283 -20.63 -10.59 -17.16
C CYS A 283 -21.65 -10.00 -18.14
N PHE A 284 -21.43 -10.19 -19.44
CA PHE A 284 -22.31 -9.72 -20.50
C PHE A 284 -23.62 -10.50 -20.54
N GLN A 285 -23.55 -11.82 -20.40
CA GLN A 285 -24.73 -12.70 -20.28
C GLN A 285 -25.53 -12.39 -19.01
N LYS A 286 -24.87 -12.22 -17.85
CA LYS A 286 -25.53 -11.80 -16.60
C LYS A 286 -26.20 -10.43 -16.67
N SER A 287 -25.86 -9.61 -17.67
CA SER A 287 -26.47 -8.30 -17.92
C SER A 287 -27.40 -8.31 -19.13
N HIS A 288 -27.96 -9.48 -19.47
CA HIS A 288 -28.91 -9.66 -20.57
C HIS A 288 -28.41 -9.15 -21.93
N LYS A 289 -27.08 -9.24 -22.18
CA LYS A 289 -26.43 -8.72 -23.40
C LYS A 289 -26.63 -7.21 -23.61
N LYS A 290 -26.84 -6.46 -22.52
CA LYS A 290 -26.96 -5.01 -22.51
C LYS A 290 -25.81 -4.40 -21.71
N CYS A 291 -25.29 -3.28 -22.21
CA CYS A 291 -24.26 -2.52 -21.51
C CYS A 291 -24.85 -1.85 -20.27
N CYS A 292 -24.18 -1.96 -19.12
CA CYS A 292 -24.65 -1.37 -17.87
C CYS A 292 -24.28 0.10 -17.67
N LEU A 293 -23.45 0.66 -18.55
CA LEU A 293 -23.03 2.07 -18.49
C LEU A 293 -24.04 2.98 -19.20
N CYS A 294 -24.43 2.63 -20.43
CA CYS A 294 -25.29 3.48 -21.26
C CYS A 294 -26.78 3.13 -21.22
N ASN A 295 -27.16 1.87 -20.98
CA ASN A 295 -28.58 1.48 -20.96
C ASN A 295 -29.24 1.77 -19.60
N ARG A 296 -30.58 1.75 -19.58
CA ARG A 296 -31.36 1.94 -18.34
C ARG A 296 -31.27 0.68 -17.47
N PRO A 297 -31.37 0.80 -16.13
CA PRO A 297 -31.33 -0.33 -15.20
C PRO A 297 -32.27 -1.49 -15.55
N LEU A 298 -33.47 -1.15 -15.99
CA LEU A 298 -34.49 -2.11 -16.42
C LEU A 298 -34.04 -2.97 -17.60
N ASP A 299 -33.31 -2.39 -18.55
CA ASP A 299 -32.91 -3.07 -19.79
C ASP A 299 -31.88 -4.17 -19.55
N TYR A 300 -31.03 -4.00 -18.53
CA TYR A 300 -30.01 -4.97 -18.15
C TYR A 300 -30.38 -5.82 -16.92
N GLY A 301 -31.66 -5.81 -16.53
CA GLY A 301 -32.24 -6.67 -15.49
C GLY A 301 -31.92 -6.24 -14.05
N ASP A 302 -31.81 -4.93 -13.78
CA ASP A 302 -31.75 -4.38 -12.43
C ASP A 302 -33.09 -3.73 -12.07
N PHE A 303 -33.90 -4.45 -11.29
CA PHE A 303 -35.26 -4.05 -10.89
C PHE A 303 -35.34 -3.45 -9.47
N SER A 304 -34.21 -3.31 -8.77
CA SER A 304 -34.25 -2.89 -7.35
C SER A 304 -34.61 -1.42 -7.14
N ASP A 305 -34.65 -0.61 -8.20
CA ASP A 305 -34.99 0.82 -8.15
C ASP A 305 -36.36 1.11 -8.78
N VAL A 306 -37.20 0.09 -8.99
CA VAL A 306 -38.59 0.31 -9.42
C VAL A 306 -39.38 0.68 -8.18
N SER A 307 -39.54 1.98 -7.93
CA SER A 307 -40.69 2.46 -7.19
C SER A 307 -41.92 2.20 -8.06
N GLU A 308 -42.87 1.40 -7.58
CA GLU A 308 -44.22 1.42 -8.10
C GLU A 308 -44.70 2.86 -7.98
N VAL A 309 -44.78 3.56 -9.12
CA VAL A 309 -45.56 4.77 -9.20
C VAL A 309 -46.99 4.27 -9.31
N ASP A 310 -47.75 4.38 -8.23
CA ASP A 310 -49.21 4.28 -8.30
C ASP A 310 -49.66 5.37 -9.26
N ASP A 311 -50.07 4.94 -10.46
CA ASP A 311 -50.71 5.83 -11.42
C ASP A 311 -52.08 6.16 -10.82
N SER A 312 -52.25 7.40 -10.36
CA SER A 312 -53.48 7.89 -9.73
C SER A 312 -54.59 8.10 -10.76
N SER A 313 -54.81 7.13 -11.64
CA SER A 313 -55.98 7.06 -12.52
C SER A 313 -56.96 6.06 -11.93
N ASP A 314 -58.17 6.54 -11.64
CA ASP A 314 -59.31 5.87 -11.00
C ASP A 314 -59.92 4.68 -11.78
N ASP A 315 -59.16 3.98 -12.63
CA ASP A 315 -59.63 2.79 -13.36
C ASP A 315 -59.07 1.52 -12.71
N SER A 316 -59.92 0.87 -11.92
CA SER A 316 -59.57 -0.19 -10.97
C SER A 316 -59.45 -1.62 -11.55
N ASP A 317 -59.31 -1.78 -12.87
CA ASP A 317 -59.31 -3.12 -13.49
C ASP A 317 -58.21 -3.40 -14.55
N GLU A 318 -57.22 -2.54 -14.75
CA GLU A 318 -56.10 -2.86 -15.67
C GLU A 318 -54.86 -3.43 -14.96
N GLU A 319 -54.62 -4.74 -15.14
CA GLU A 319 -53.34 -5.38 -14.79
C GLU A 319 -52.15 -4.58 -15.37
N SER A 320 -51.22 -4.18 -14.49
CA SER A 320 -50.06 -3.38 -14.88
C SER A 320 -49.16 -4.08 -15.91
N PHE A 321 -48.48 -3.31 -16.76
CA PHE A 321 -47.57 -3.86 -17.77
C PHE A 321 -46.42 -4.69 -17.15
N GLY A 322 -46.02 -4.34 -15.93
CA GLY A 322 -45.04 -5.07 -15.13
C GLY A 322 -45.55 -6.44 -14.69
N GLU A 323 -46.79 -6.51 -14.22
CA GLU A 323 -47.44 -7.73 -13.76
C GLU A 323 -47.72 -8.70 -14.92
N LYS A 324 -48.15 -8.18 -16.08
CA LYS A 324 -48.27 -8.93 -17.33
C LYS A 324 -46.93 -9.57 -17.75
N ARG A 325 -45.79 -8.88 -17.54
CA ARG A 325 -44.46 -9.38 -17.94
C ARG A 325 -43.82 -10.29 -16.88
N PHE A 326 -44.04 -10.03 -15.60
CA PHE A 326 -43.65 -10.92 -14.50
C PHE A 326 -44.39 -12.26 -14.61
N ARG A 327 -45.71 -12.23 -14.86
CA ARG A 327 -46.53 -13.43 -15.09
C ARG A 327 -46.07 -14.22 -16.33
N LYS A 328 -45.67 -13.55 -17.43
CA LYS A 328 -45.07 -14.22 -18.60
C LYS A 328 -43.72 -14.88 -18.31
N THR A 329 -42.89 -14.27 -17.46
CA THR A 329 -41.52 -14.73 -17.19
C THR A 329 -41.50 -15.83 -16.12
N CYS A 330 -42.20 -15.62 -14.99
CA CYS A 330 -42.36 -16.60 -13.91
C CYS A 330 -43.36 -17.72 -14.27
N GLY A 331 -44.39 -17.44 -15.06
CA GLY A 331 -45.35 -18.44 -15.55
C GLY A 331 -44.73 -19.44 -16.53
N ARG A 332 -43.74 -19.03 -17.33
CA ARG A 332 -42.94 -19.95 -18.17
C ARG A 332 -42.05 -20.88 -17.34
N GLN A 333 -41.50 -20.40 -16.21
CA GLN A 333 -40.71 -21.23 -15.31
C GLN A 333 -41.57 -22.29 -14.59
N ARG A 334 -42.81 -21.97 -14.20
CA ARG A 334 -43.74 -22.94 -13.61
C ARG A 334 -44.18 -24.04 -14.59
N LYS A 335 -44.45 -23.71 -15.86
CA LYS A 335 -44.81 -24.71 -16.89
C LYS A 335 -43.63 -25.63 -17.27
N GLY A 336 -42.40 -25.12 -17.25
CA GLY A 336 -41.20 -25.93 -17.42
C GLY A 336 -40.92 -26.90 -16.28
N MET A 337 -41.41 -26.61 -15.07
CA MET A 337 -41.31 -27.48 -13.89
C MET A 337 -42.40 -28.57 -13.89
N GLN A 338 -43.62 -28.28 -14.35
CA GLN A 338 -44.70 -29.27 -14.45
C GLN A 338 -44.49 -30.29 -15.58
N SER A 339 -43.89 -29.89 -16.70
CA SER A 339 -43.56 -30.81 -17.81
C SER A 339 -42.44 -31.80 -17.50
N LYS A 340 -41.67 -31.61 -16.41
CA LYS A 340 -40.62 -32.54 -15.97
C LYS A 340 -41.06 -33.50 -14.86
N ASN A 341 -42.26 -33.27 -14.29
CA ASN A 341 -42.83 -34.04 -13.18
C ASN A 341 -44.20 -34.62 -13.56
N THR A 342 -44.34 -35.15 -14.78
CA THR A 342 -45.42 -36.06 -15.15
C THR A 342 -44.76 -37.35 -15.67
N PRO A 343 -45.22 -38.53 -15.22
CA PRO A 343 -44.44 -39.77 -15.17
C PRO A 343 -43.99 -40.32 -16.53
#